data_AF-A0A5N9D042-F1
#
_entry.id   AF-A0A5N9D042-F1
#
_cell.length_a   1.000
_cell.length_b   1.000
_cell.length_c   1.000
_cell.angle_alpha   90.00
_cell.angle_beta   90.00
_cell.angle_gamma   90.00
#
_symmetry.space_group_name_H-M   'P 1'
#
loop_
_entity.id
_entity.type
_entity.pdbx_description
1 polymer ?
#
loop_
_entity_poly.entity_id
_entity_poly.type
_entity_poly.pdbx_seq_one_letter_code
_entity_poly.pdbx_strand_id
1 'polypeptide(L)'
;EAAEVEGAVRFWGLTGRSIAGLRFYAKNRGLDWRATAVQYSPGNIEEFLEVTASRTERVAEMFDLEIGLDETDLTVLEDYRGPAYGVPDDRTIEAILMVGKAEGLILDPNYTGKSMSGLIGELRAGRIDPDETICFIHSGGLPQLFAHADRFVD
;
A
#
# COMPACT_ATOMS: atom_id res chain seq x y z
N GLU A 1 7.15 24.52 -14.42
CA GLU A 1 6.95 24.25 -12.99
C GLU A 1 6.59 22.79 -12.81
N ALA A 2 7.31 22.07 -11.96
CA ALA A 2 6.84 20.77 -11.50
C ALA A 2 5.70 21.05 -10.51
N ALA A 3 4.55 20.38 -10.65
CA ALA A 3 3.48 20.50 -9.67
C ALA A 3 4.01 19.98 -8.32
N GLU A 4 4.08 20.85 -7.31
CA GLU A 4 4.35 20.44 -5.94
C GLU A 4 3.06 19.86 -5.35
N VAL A 5 3.15 18.65 -4.78
CA VAL A 5 2.05 18.04 -4.05
C VAL A 5 2.07 18.63 -2.65
N GLU A 6 1.37 19.75 -2.48
CA GLU A 6 1.22 20.45 -1.20
C GLU A 6 0.15 19.77 -0.34
N GLY A 7 0.38 19.74 0.98
CA GLY A 7 -0.59 19.27 1.96
C GLY A 7 -0.44 17.82 2.42
N ALA A 8 -1.39 17.38 3.24
CA ALA A 8 -1.40 16.05 3.82
C ALA A 8 -1.79 15.00 2.77
N VAL A 9 -0.96 13.97 2.60
CA VAL A 9 -1.21 12.87 1.66
C VAL A 9 -0.99 11.55 2.37
N ARG A 10 -1.93 10.61 2.26
CA ARG A 10 -1.72 9.23 2.70
C ARG A 10 -1.40 8.36 1.49
N PHE A 11 -0.17 7.90 1.41
CA PHE A 11 0.21 6.88 0.45
C PHE A 11 -0.39 5.53 0.86
N TRP A 12 -1.03 4.87 -0.10
CA TRP A 12 -1.70 3.60 0.10
C TRP A 12 -1.07 2.53 -0.77
N GLY A 13 -0.52 1.49 -0.16
CA GLY A 13 0.14 0.43 -0.90
C GLY A 13 0.19 -0.87 -0.12
N LEU A 14 1.24 -1.62 -0.39
CA LEU A 14 1.49 -2.92 0.20
C LEU A 14 2.70 -2.87 1.12
N THR A 15 2.78 -3.82 2.04
CA THR A 15 4.01 -4.01 2.83
C THR A 15 5.20 -4.22 1.89
N GLY A 16 6.32 -3.58 2.20
CA GLY A 16 7.52 -3.65 1.37
C GLY A 16 8.34 -2.36 1.40
N ARG A 17 9.45 -2.40 0.67
CA ARG A 17 10.42 -1.29 0.68
C ARG A 17 9.93 -0.05 -0.07
N SER A 18 9.03 -0.21 -1.03
CA SER A 18 8.52 0.91 -1.83
C SER A 18 7.73 1.91 -0.98
N ILE A 19 6.78 1.42 -0.17
CA ILE A 19 5.97 2.30 0.70
C ILE A 19 6.83 2.90 1.83
N ALA A 20 7.74 2.10 2.39
CA ALA A 20 8.69 2.57 3.40
C ALA A 20 9.61 3.66 2.85
N GLY A 21 10.11 3.52 1.61
CA GLY A 21 10.95 4.53 0.97
C GLY A 21 10.23 5.86 0.76
N LEU A 22 8.95 5.83 0.36
CA LEU A 22 8.13 7.04 0.23
C LEU A 22 7.92 7.74 1.57
N ARG A 23 7.61 6.97 2.63
CA ARG A 23 7.48 7.52 3.99
C ARG A 23 8.80 8.07 4.52
N PHE A 24 9.90 7.36 4.28
CA PHE A 24 11.25 7.77 4.65
C PHE A 24 11.67 9.07 3.98
N TYR A 25 11.37 9.21 2.69
CA TYR A 25 11.55 10.48 1.97
C TYR A 25 10.73 11.60 2.62
N ALA A 26 9.44 11.38 2.85
CA ALA A 26 8.58 12.39 3.45
C ALA A 26 9.08 12.86 4.83
N LYS A 27 9.49 11.92 5.70
CA LYS A 27 10.01 12.23 7.04
C LYS A 27 11.26 13.12 6.95
N ASN A 28 12.21 12.80 6.07
CA ASN A 28 13.43 13.60 5.86
C ASN A 28 13.20 14.93 5.12
N ARG A 29 12.03 15.14 4.53
CA ARG A 29 11.65 16.38 3.86
C ARG A 29 10.68 17.24 4.67
N GLY A 30 10.28 16.79 5.86
CA GLY A 30 9.29 17.48 6.69
C GLY A 30 7.90 17.55 6.05
N LEU A 31 7.57 16.60 5.16
CA LEU A 31 6.26 16.54 4.51
C LEU A 31 5.26 15.81 5.41
N ASP A 32 4.01 16.29 5.45
CA ASP A 32 2.89 15.62 6.15
C ASP A 32 2.33 14.45 5.32
N TRP A 33 3.23 13.59 4.84
CA TRP A 33 2.84 12.40 4.10
C TRP A 33 2.88 11.18 5.00
N ARG A 34 1.76 10.49 5.07
CA ARG A 34 1.55 9.25 5.83
C ARG A 34 1.62 8.07 4.89
N ALA A 35 1.79 6.87 5.45
CA ALA A 35 1.82 5.65 4.67
C ALA A 35 1.03 4.54 5.36
N THR A 36 0.14 3.93 4.58
CA THR A 36 -0.61 2.74 4.97
C THR A 36 -0.30 1.60 3.99
N ALA A 37 -0.01 0.44 4.56
CA ALA A 37 0.45 -0.73 3.84
C ALA A 37 -0.45 -1.93 4.16
N VAL A 38 -1.05 -2.54 3.14
CA VAL A 38 -1.77 -3.80 3.27
C VAL A 38 -0.78 -4.97 3.16
N GLN A 39 -0.81 -5.91 4.10
CA GLN A 39 -0.07 -7.17 3.95
C GLN A 39 -0.65 -7.94 2.74
N TYR A 40 0.21 -8.51 1.89
CA TYR A 40 -0.22 -9.36 0.77
C TYR A 40 -0.04 -10.87 1.04
N SER A 41 0.57 -11.21 2.17
CA SER A 41 0.79 -12.58 2.64
C SER A 41 0.88 -12.62 4.16
N PRO A 42 0.64 -13.79 4.80
CA PRO A 42 0.90 -13.96 6.23
C PRO A 42 2.35 -13.60 6.59
N GLY A 43 2.53 -12.96 7.75
CA GLY A 43 3.84 -12.57 8.26
C GLY A 43 3.71 -11.78 9.56
N ASN A 44 4.82 -11.62 10.27
CA ASN A 44 4.87 -10.86 11.52
C ASN A 44 5.00 -9.35 11.21
N ILE A 45 4.03 -8.56 11.67
CA ILE A 45 3.99 -7.09 11.45
C ILE A 45 5.09 -6.39 12.27
N GLU A 46 5.27 -6.79 13.53
CA GLU A 46 6.28 -6.20 14.42
C GLU A 46 7.67 -6.39 13.82
N GLU A 47 7.98 -7.62 13.39
CA GLU A 47 9.25 -7.91 12.70
C GLU A 47 9.40 -7.10 11.41
N PHE A 48 8.33 -6.93 10.63
CA PHE A 48 8.37 -6.09 9.42
C PHE A 48 8.70 -4.63 9.75
N LEU A 49 8.10 -4.07 10.80
CA LEU A 49 8.33 -2.69 11.24
C LEU A 49 9.75 -2.51 11.80
N GLU A 50 10.20 -3.40 12.68
CA GLU A 50 11.57 -3.41 13.24
C GLU A 50 12.63 -3.48 12.13
N VAL A 51 12.47 -4.43 11.20
CA VAL A 51 13.39 -4.59 10.07
C VAL A 51 13.35 -3.37 9.14
N THR A 52 12.19 -2.73 8.99
CA THR A 52 12.07 -1.51 8.19
C THR A 52 12.79 -0.33 8.85
N ALA A 53 12.59 -0.12 10.16
CA ALA A 53 13.28 0.91 10.94
C ALA A 53 14.81 0.76 10.83
N SER A 54 15.33 -0.43 11.16
CA SER A 54 16.77 -0.71 11.09
C SER A 54 17.35 -0.53 9.68
N ARG A 55 16.60 -0.89 8.63
CA ARG A 55 17.05 -0.65 7.25
C ARG A 55 17.12 0.84 6.93
N THR A 56 16.15 1.62 7.38
CA THR A 56 16.11 3.06 7.11
C THR A 56 17.17 3.84 7.86
N GLU A 57 17.57 3.40 9.07
CA GLU A 57 18.75 3.94 9.77
C GLU A 57 20.02 3.78 8.92
N ARG A 58 20.25 2.58 8.38
CA ARG A 58 21.40 2.31 7.52
C ARG A 58 21.36 3.12 6.22
N VAL A 59 20.18 3.31 5.65
CA VAL A 59 20.00 4.16 4.46
C VAL A 59 20.24 5.63 4.82
N ALA A 60 19.80 6.09 5.99
CA ALA A 60 20.06 7.45 6.43
C ALA A 60 21.55 7.72 6.55
N GLU A 61 22.31 6.80 7.16
CA GLU A 61 23.78 6.87 7.21
C GLU A 61 24.44 6.91 5.82
N MET A 62 23.96 6.09 4.87
CA MET A 62 24.52 6.03 3.51
C MET A 62 24.33 7.32 2.70
N PHE A 63 23.30 8.09 3.01
CA PHE A 63 22.91 9.30 2.26
C PHE A 63 23.08 10.59 3.07
N ASP A 64 23.76 10.54 4.22
CA ASP A 64 23.93 11.66 5.15
C ASP A 64 22.59 12.33 5.53
N LEU A 65 21.56 11.51 5.77
CA LEU A 65 20.24 11.95 6.22
C LEU A 65 20.13 11.89 7.74
N GLU A 66 19.33 12.79 8.31
CA GLU A 66 19.27 12.97 9.78
C GLU A 66 18.35 11.96 10.49
N ILE A 67 17.33 11.43 9.80
CA ILE A 67 16.22 10.74 10.48
C ILE A 67 15.85 9.41 9.80
N GLY A 68 15.95 8.31 10.55
CA GLY A 68 15.38 6.99 10.22
C GLY A 68 13.87 6.90 10.45
N LEU A 69 13.22 5.87 9.89
CA LEU A 69 11.87 5.51 10.31
C LEU A 69 11.89 4.77 11.65
N ASP A 70 10.82 4.91 12.41
CA ASP A 70 10.49 4.08 13.57
C ASP A 70 9.21 3.28 13.30
N GLU A 71 8.84 2.39 14.22
CA GLU A 71 7.71 1.47 14.05
C GLU A 71 6.36 2.18 13.93
N THR A 72 6.26 3.46 14.33
CA THR A 72 5.02 4.25 14.27
C THR A 72 4.85 4.99 12.94
N ASP A 73 5.87 5.02 12.08
CA ASP A 73 5.83 5.73 10.80
C ASP A 73 4.97 5.06 9.73
N LEU A 74 4.67 3.77 9.87
CA LEU A 74 3.89 2.98 8.93
C LEU A 74 2.68 2.35 9.61
N THR A 75 1.50 2.58 9.06
CA THR A 75 0.31 1.78 9.42
C THR A 75 0.28 0.51 8.58
N VAL A 76 0.19 -0.66 9.21
CA VAL A 76 0.12 -1.95 8.51
C VAL A 76 -1.23 -2.61 8.77
N LEU A 77 -1.91 -3.01 7.70
CA LEU A 77 -3.22 -3.67 7.75
C LEU A 77 -3.08 -5.14 7.35
N GLU A 78 -3.51 -6.06 8.20
CA GLU A 78 -3.38 -7.50 7.98
C GLU A 78 -4.68 -8.20 7.54
N ASP A 79 -5.83 -7.59 7.79
CA ASP A 79 -7.16 -8.17 7.59
C ASP A 79 -7.55 -8.36 6.10
N TYR A 80 -6.80 -7.75 5.19
CA TYR A 80 -7.05 -7.73 3.75
C TYR A 80 -6.04 -8.55 2.94
N ARG A 81 -5.15 -9.31 3.62
CA ARG A 81 -4.10 -10.10 2.96
C ARG A 81 -4.61 -11.31 2.18
N GLY A 82 -5.89 -11.67 2.35
CA GLY A 82 -6.47 -12.89 1.81
C GLY A 82 -5.90 -14.15 2.49
N PRO A 83 -6.24 -15.35 1.98
CA PRO A 83 -5.91 -16.60 2.64
C PRO A 83 -4.44 -16.98 2.55
N ALA A 84 -3.75 -16.58 1.47
CA ALA A 84 -2.34 -16.90 1.25
C ALA A 84 -1.71 -15.95 0.21
N TYR A 85 -0.38 -16.03 0.09
CA TYR A 85 0.34 -15.44 -1.03
C TYR A 85 -0.14 -16.06 -2.35
N GLY A 86 -0.40 -15.23 -3.36
CA GLY A 86 -0.87 -15.68 -4.68
C GLY A 86 -2.35 -16.07 -4.73
N VAL A 87 -3.08 -16.01 -3.61
CA VAL A 87 -4.48 -16.44 -3.54
C VAL A 87 -5.37 -15.22 -3.20
N PRO A 88 -6.18 -14.71 -4.15
CA PRO A 88 -7.17 -13.67 -3.88
C PRO A 88 -8.36 -14.22 -3.10
N ASP A 89 -8.95 -13.39 -2.23
CA ASP A 89 -10.28 -13.64 -1.67
C ASP A 89 -11.37 -12.89 -2.47
N ASP A 90 -12.64 -13.11 -2.11
CA ASP A 90 -13.75 -12.50 -2.85
C ASP A 90 -13.76 -10.97 -2.75
N ARG A 91 -13.27 -10.39 -1.66
CA ARG A 91 -13.10 -8.93 -1.49
C ARG A 91 -12.06 -8.39 -2.49
N THR A 92 -10.97 -9.13 -2.68
CA THR A 92 -9.94 -8.80 -3.67
C THR A 92 -10.52 -8.82 -5.09
N ILE A 93 -11.30 -9.84 -5.44
CA ILE A 93 -11.96 -9.93 -6.75
C ILE A 93 -12.99 -8.80 -6.93
N GLU A 94 -13.80 -8.52 -5.91
CA GLU A 94 -14.76 -7.40 -5.91
C GLU A 94 -14.06 -6.07 -6.17
N ALA A 95 -12.95 -5.79 -5.47
CA ALA A 95 -12.19 -4.55 -5.63
C ALA A 95 -11.63 -4.38 -7.05
N ILE A 96 -11.07 -5.45 -7.64
CA ILE A 96 -10.56 -5.44 -9.02
C ILE A 96 -11.69 -5.14 -10.01
N LEU A 97 -12.83 -5.83 -9.88
CA LEU A 97 -13.99 -5.64 -10.76
C LEU A 97 -14.58 -4.23 -10.61
N MET A 98 -14.71 -3.73 -9.38
CA MET A 98 -15.26 -2.41 -9.10
C MET A 98 -14.41 -1.31 -9.74
N VAL A 99 -13.12 -1.32 -9.47
CA VAL A 99 -12.20 -0.28 -9.96
C VAL A 99 -11.98 -0.41 -11.47
N GLY A 100 -11.92 -1.64 -12.00
CA GLY A 100 -11.86 -1.86 -13.44
C GLY A 100 -13.10 -1.32 -14.16
N LYS A 101 -14.31 -1.49 -13.60
CA LYS A 101 -15.56 -0.99 -14.18
C LYS A 101 -15.73 0.52 -14.04
N ALA A 102 -15.31 1.10 -12.91
CA ALA A 102 -15.48 2.53 -12.63
C ALA A 102 -14.43 3.40 -13.32
N GLU A 103 -13.15 3.00 -13.27
CA GLU A 103 -12.02 3.85 -13.64
C GLU A 103 -11.19 3.29 -14.81
N GLY A 104 -11.51 2.08 -15.30
CA GLY A 104 -10.68 1.40 -16.31
C GLY A 104 -9.29 0.99 -15.79
N LEU A 105 -9.06 1.06 -14.47
CA LEU A 105 -7.79 0.76 -13.84
C LEU A 105 -7.72 -0.73 -13.50
N ILE A 106 -6.79 -1.45 -14.14
CA ILE A 106 -6.67 -2.91 -14.01
C ILE A 106 -5.68 -3.28 -12.92
N LEU A 107 -6.21 -3.80 -11.82
CA LEU A 107 -5.45 -4.29 -10.66
C LEU A 107 -5.22 -5.81 -10.75
N ASP A 108 -4.17 -6.30 -10.10
CA ASP A 108 -3.84 -7.73 -10.07
C ASP A 108 -4.44 -8.47 -8.86
N PRO A 109 -4.61 -9.80 -8.92
CA PRO A 109 -5.19 -10.58 -7.82
C PRO A 109 -4.26 -10.82 -6.62
N ASN A 110 -2.96 -10.56 -6.76
CA ASN A 110 -1.99 -10.90 -5.71
C ASN A 110 -1.58 -9.71 -4.83
N TYR A 111 -1.53 -8.52 -5.41
CA TYR A 111 -0.92 -7.33 -4.84
C TYR A 111 -1.89 -6.15 -4.89
N THR A 112 -2.02 -5.50 -6.04
CA THR A 112 -2.73 -4.22 -6.16
C THR A 112 -4.22 -4.37 -5.89
N GLY A 113 -4.83 -5.52 -6.23
CA GLY A 113 -6.20 -5.83 -5.85
C GLY A 113 -6.39 -5.98 -4.34
N LYS A 114 -5.44 -6.61 -3.63
CA LYS A 114 -5.49 -6.74 -2.15
C LYS A 114 -5.32 -5.40 -1.46
N SER A 115 -4.40 -4.58 -1.96
CA SER A 115 -4.20 -3.20 -1.51
C SER A 115 -5.48 -2.37 -1.66
N MET A 116 -6.12 -2.44 -2.83
CA MET A 116 -7.37 -1.71 -3.11
C MET A 116 -8.55 -2.25 -2.30
N SER A 117 -8.64 -3.57 -2.11
CA SER A 117 -9.61 -4.20 -1.19
C SER A 117 -9.50 -3.63 0.22
N GLY A 118 -8.27 -3.43 0.71
CA GLY A 118 -8.03 -2.73 1.97
C GLY A 118 -8.52 -1.29 1.97
N LEU A 119 -8.20 -0.50 0.94
CA LEU A 119 -8.65 0.90 0.85
C LEU A 119 -10.17 1.01 0.87
N ILE A 120 -10.85 0.22 0.03
CA ILE A 120 -12.31 0.17 -0.04
C ILE A 120 -12.91 -0.28 1.29
N GLY A 121 -12.33 -1.30 1.92
CA GLY A 121 -12.77 -1.81 3.22
C GLY A 121 -12.70 -0.77 4.33
N GLU A 122 -11.60 -0.03 4.42
CA GLU A 122 -11.39 1.02 5.42
C GLU A 122 -12.29 2.24 5.20
N LEU A 123 -12.53 2.62 3.94
CA LEU A 123 -13.52 3.65 3.59
C LEU A 123 -14.94 3.22 3.97
N ARG A 124 -15.35 1.99 3.62
CA ARG A 124 -16.67 1.44 3.99
C ARG A 124 -16.86 1.36 5.50
N ALA A 125 -15.79 1.12 6.25
CA ALA A 125 -15.81 1.07 7.71
C ALA A 125 -15.76 2.45 8.38
N GLY A 126 -15.64 3.54 7.62
CA GLY A 126 -15.53 4.90 8.15
C GLY A 126 -14.22 5.17 8.90
N ARG A 127 -13.17 4.39 8.63
CA ARG A 127 -11.83 4.56 9.24
C ARG A 127 -10.92 5.50 8.45
N ILE A 128 -11.32 5.86 7.24
CA ILE A 128 -10.69 6.87 6.41
C ILE A 128 -11.70 7.99 6.23
N ASP A 129 -11.25 9.22 6.46
CA ASP A 129 -12.04 10.42 6.22
C ASP A 129 -12.24 10.57 4.69
N PRO A 130 -13.48 10.71 4.19
CA PRO A 130 -13.74 10.88 2.76
C PRO A 130 -13.07 12.12 2.14
N ASP A 131 -12.69 13.12 2.94
CA ASP A 131 -11.98 14.31 2.48
C ASP A 131 -10.44 14.13 2.47
N GLU A 132 -9.92 12.99 2.92
CA GLU A 132 -8.49 12.70 2.92
C GLU A 132 -7.95 12.43 1.51
N THR A 133 -6.81 13.06 1.17
CA THR A 133 -6.13 12.79 -0.10
C THR A 133 -5.33 11.48 -0.02
N ILE A 134 -5.78 10.48 -0.77
CA ILE A 134 -5.12 9.18 -0.88
C ILE A 134 -4.32 9.09 -2.19
N CYS A 135 -3.02 8.80 -2.08
CA CYS A 135 -2.19 8.43 -3.23
C CYS A 135 -2.04 6.91 -3.28
N PHE A 136 -2.86 6.26 -4.11
CA PHE A 136 -2.80 4.81 -4.29
C PHE A 136 -1.60 4.39 -5.16
N ILE A 137 -0.77 3.48 -4.65
CA ILE A 137 0.40 2.95 -5.36
C ILE A 137 -0.01 1.75 -6.21
N HIS A 138 -0.27 2.00 -7.48
CA HIS A 138 -0.45 0.96 -8.48
C HIS A 138 0.90 0.36 -8.90
N SER A 139 1.40 -0.61 -8.14
CA SER A 139 2.72 -1.23 -8.36
C SER A 139 2.81 -2.18 -9.57
N GLY A 140 1.71 -2.41 -10.29
CA GLY A 140 1.66 -3.27 -11.48
C GLY A 140 1.08 -4.64 -11.18
N GLY A 141 1.67 -5.70 -11.78
CA GLY A 141 1.25 -7.09 -11.58
C GLY A 141 0.25 -7.63 -12.61
N LEU A 142 -0.15 -6.82 -13.60
CA LEU A 142 -1.16 -7.14 -14.62
C LEU A 142 -1.09 -8.57 -15.19
N PRO A 143 0.08 -9.15 -15.55
CA PRO A 143 0.13 -10.51 -16.08
C PRO A 143 -0.49 -11.57 -15.17
N GLN A 144 -0.52 -11.35 -13.84
CA GLN A 144 -1.14 -12.28 -12.89
C GLN A 144 -2.65 -12.37 -13.04
N LEU A 145 -3.30 -11.38 -13.64
CA LEU A 145 -4.73 -11.43 -13.93
C LEU A 145 -5.08 -12.65 -14.80
N PHE A 146 -4.22 -12.96 -15.78
CA PHE A 146 -4.45 -14.08 -16.72
C PHE A 146 -4.29 -15.45 -16.06
N ALA A 147 -3.55 -15.55 -14.95
CA ALA A 147 -3.46 -16.77 -14.16
C ALA A 147 -4.75 -17.07 -13.38
N HIS A 148 -5.63 -16.07 -13.24
CA HIS A 148 -6.93 -16.16 -12.55
C HIS A 148 -8.08 -15.74 -13.47
N ALA A 149 -7.92 -15.88 -14.79
CA ALA A 149 -8.88 -15.38 -15.78
C ALA A 149 -10.29 -15.95 -15.57
N ASP A 150 -10.39 -17.20 -15.07
CA ASP A 150 -11.64 -17.88 -14.71
C ASP A 150 -12.47 -17.12 -13.67
N ARG A 151 -11.86 -16.23 -12.89
CA ARG A 151 -12.52 -15.40 -11.88
C ARG A 151 -13.11 -14.10 -12.46
N PHE A 152 -12.91 -13.82 -13.75
CA PHE A 152 -13.27 -12.54 -14.39
C PHE A 152 -14.03 -12.73 -15.72
N VAL A 153 -14.78 -13.84 -15.86
CA VAL A 153 -15.46 -14.21 -17.12
C VAL A 153 -16.90 -13.68 -17.24
N ASP A 154 -17.44 -13.04 -16.19
CA ASP A 154 -18.80 -12.48 -16.11
C ASP A 154 -18.81 -10.95 -16.11
#